data_AF-A0A351QUP8-F1
#
_entry.id   AF-A0A351QUP8-F1
#
_cell.length_a   1.000
_cell.length_b   1.000
_cell.length_c   1.000
_cell.angle_alpha   90.00
_cell.angle_beta   90.00
_cell.angle_gamma   90.00
#
_symmetry.space_group_name_H-M   'P 1'
#
loop_
_entity.id
_entity.type
_entity.pdbx_description
1 polymer ?
#
loop_
_entity_poly.entity_id
_entity_poly.type
_entity_poly.pdbx_seq_one_letter_code
_entity_poly.pdbx_strand_id
1 'polypeptide(L)'
;MKYVALGVCSKEINFDVVGNKIKNVSFIGGCDGNLVGISSLVEGMDINEVISRLRGIQCGSKDTSCPDQLARALEVYKTKN
;
A
#
# COMPACT_ATOMS: atom_id res chain seq x y z
N MET A 1 -2.56 4.22 10.14
CA MET A 1 -2.41 2.75 10.25
C MET A 1 -0.98 2.37 9.95
N LYS A 2 -0.42 1.48 10.77
CA LYS A 2 0.90 0.87 10.59
C LYS A 2 0.71 -0.60 10.21
N TYR A 3 1.32 -1.03 9.11
CA TYR A 3 1.17 -2.39 8.58
C TYR A 3 2.54 -3.00 8.27
N VAL A 4 2.80 -4.20 8.78
CA VAL A 4 4.04 -4.94 8.49
C VAL A 4 3.86 -5.69 7.17
N ALA A 5 4.68 -5.36 6.18
CA ALA A 5 4.60 -5.98 4.86
C ALA A 5 5.30 -7.35 4.86
N LEU A 6 4.74 -8.30 4.10
CA LEU A 6 5.23 -9.68 4.05
C LEU A 6 5.60 -10.08 2.62
N GLY A 7 6.69 -10.82 2.46
CA GLY A 7 7.13 -11.37 1.17
C GLY A 7 7.68 -10.33 0.18
N VAL A 8 7.96 -9.10 0.62
CA VAL A 8 8.43 -8.00 -0.24
C VAL A 8 9.66 -7.31 0.36
N CYS A 9 10.27 -6.39 -0.40
CA CYS A 9 11.46 -5.66 0.07
C CYS A 9 11.14 -4.59 1.12
N SER A 10 9.94 -4.00 1.04
CA SER A 10 9.46 -3.09 2.09
C SER A 10 9.10 -3.86 3.34
N LYS A 11 9.44 -3.31 4.50
CA LYS A 11 9.20 -3.92 5.82
C LYS A 11 7.92 -3.43 6.45
N GLU A 12 7.51 -2.21 6.13
CA GLU A 12 6.42 -1.52 6.80
C GLU A 12 5.78 -0.49 5.88
N ILE A 13 4.47 -0.34 6.01
CA ILE A 13 3.65 0.64 5.30
C ILE A 13 2.89 1.45 6.35
N ASN A 14 3.00 2.77 6.27
CA ASN A 14 2.26 3.71 7.09
C ASN A 14 1.35 4.55 6.20
N PHE A 15 0.09 4.74 6.60
CA PHE A 15 -0.87 5.56 5.88
C PHE A 15 -2.02 5.98 6.79
N ASP A 16 -2.72 7.04 6.44
CA ASP A 16 -3.94 7.49 7.08
C ASP A 16 -5.14 7.31 6.14
N VAL A 17 -6.35 7.29 6.72
CA VAL A 17 -7.59 7.33 5.94
C VAL A 17 -8.47 8.44 6.53
N VAL A 18 -8.85 9.40 5.71
CA VAL A 18 -9.72 10.52 6.10
C VAL A 18 -10.99 10.45 5.27
N GLY A 19 -12.12 10.18 5.93
CA GLY A 19 -13.36 9.81 5.25
C GLY A 19 -13.19 8.45 4.56
N ASN A 20 -13.04 8.47 3.23
CA ASN A 20 -12.78 7.27 2.42
C ASN A 20 -11.51 7.41 1.54
N LYS A 21 -10.67 8.39 1.85
CA LYS A 21 -9.49 8.73 1.04
C LYS A 21 -8.21 8.37 1.77
N ILE A 22 -7.30 7.69 1.09
CA ILE A 22 -5.97 7.39 1.64
C ILE A 22 -5.10 8.64 1.66
N LYS A 23 -4.28 8.79 2.69
CA LYS A 23 -3.41 9.95 2.94
C LYS A 23 -2.07 9.52 3.51
N ASN A 24 -1.03 10.33 3.32
CA ASN A 24 0.27 10.20 4.00
C ASN A 24 0.91 8.80 3.85
N VAL A 25 0.81 8.20 2.67
CA VAL A 25 1.38 6.87 2.43
C VAL A 25 2.90 6.94 2.46
N SER A 26 3.53 6.10 3.26
CA SER A 26 4.99 5.94 3.30
C SER A 26 5.37 4.49 3.51
N PHE A 27 6.54 4.13 2.98
CA PHE A 27 7.09 2.79 3.06
C PHE A 27 8.44 2.83 3.77
N ILE A 28 8.73 1.83 4.60
CA ILE A 28 10.04 1.65 5.20
C ILE A 28 10.78 0.53 4.48
N GLY A 29 11.85 0.89 3.78
CA GLY A 29 12.67 -0.02 2.98
C GLY A 29 12.02 -0.40 1.64
N GLY A 30 12.85 -0.91 0.72
CA GLY A 30 12.48 -1.20 -0.66
C GLY A 30 13.07 -0.19 -1.65
N CYS A 31 12.51 -0.11 -2.85
CA CYS A 31 12.98 0.81 -3.88
C CYS A 31 12.45 2.22 -3.62
N ASP A 32 13.31 3.10 -3.09
CA ASP A 32 12.92 4.42 -2.58
C ASP A 32 12.12 5.25 -3.60
N GLY A 33 12.68 5.49 -4.79
CA GLY A 33 12.02 6.31 -5.82
C GLY A 33 10.66 5.76 -6.29
N ASN A 34 10.56 4.44 -6.50
CA ASN A 34 9.29 3.83 -6.91
C ASN A 34 8.24 3.88 -5.80
N LEU A 35 8.65 3.69 -4.54
CA LEU A 35 7.73 3.70 -3.41
C LEU A 35 7.23 5.12 -3.10
N VAL A 36 8.10 6.13 -3.19
CA VAL A 36 7.70 7.54 -3.13
C VAL A 36 6.74 7.89 -4.28
N GLY A 37 7.00 7.37 -5.48
CA GLY A 37 6.11 7.52 -6.64
C GLY A 37 4.73 6.93 -6.38
N ILE A 38 4.65 5.68 -5.91
CA ILE A 38 3.40 5.02 -5.54
C ILE A 38 2.64 5.83 -4.49
N SER A 39 3.32 6.24 -3.41
CA SER A 39 2.72 7.08 -2.36
C SER A 39 2.09 8.36 -2.92
N SER A 40 2.79 9.03 -3.84
CA SER A 40 2.32 10.25 -4.48
C SER A 40 1.12 10.01 -5.40
N LEU A 41 1.13 8.90 -6.14
CA LEU A 41 0.06 8.55 -7.09
C LEU A 41 -1.27 8.19 -6.41
N VAL A 42 -1.22 7.61 -5.21
CA VAL A 42 -2.42 7.19 -4.47
C VAL A 42 -2.95 8.26 -3.52
N GLU A 43 -2.21 9.33 -3.28
CA GLU A 43 -2.55 10.38 -2.32
C GLU A 43 -3.94 10.99 -2.59
N GLY A 44 -4.86 10.90 -1.62
CA GLY A 44 -6.23 11.38 -1.73
C GLY A 44 -7.19 10.52 -2.56
N MET A 45 -6.73 9.36 -3.04
CA MET A 45 -7.55 8.41 -3.79
C MET A 45 -8.52 7.66 -2.89
N ASP A 46 -9.67 7.24 -3.44
CA ASP A 46 -10.60 6.35 -2.74
C ASP A 46 -9.92 5.02 -2.41
N ILE A 47 -10.07 4.53 -1.17
CA ILE A 47 -9.40 3.30 -0.75
C ILE A 47 -9.78 2.09 -1.62
N ASN A 48 -11.01 2.03 -2.13
CA ASN A 48 -11.44 0.92 -2.98
C ASN A 48 -10.78 0.95 -4.35
N GLU A 49 -10.53 2.16 -4.86
CA GLU A 49 -9.82 2.36 -6.13
C GLU A 49 -8.33 2.00 -5.99
N VAL A 50 -7.71 2.31 -4.85
CA VAL A 50 -6.33 1.88 -4.59
C VAL A 50 -6.24 0.36 -4.52
N ILE A 51 -7.16 -0.29 -3.80
CA ILE A 51 -7.22 -1.75 -3.73
C ILE A 51 -7.40 -2.35 -5.13
N SER A 52 -8.38 -1.87 -5.91
CA SER A 52 -8.68 -2.43 -7.24
C SER A 52 -7.48 -2.31 -8.20
N ARG A 53 -6.74 -1.19 -8.15
CA ARG A 53 -5.58 -0.94 -9.01
C ARG A 53 -4.36 -1.77 -8.64
N LEU A 54 -4.13 -1.98 -7.34
CA LEU A 54 -2.85 -2.50 -6.85
C LEU A 54 -2.90 -3.96 -6.42
N ARG A 55 -4.09 -4.51 -6.14
CA ARG A 55 -4.25 -5.89 -5.69
C ARG A 55 -3.78 -6.88 -6.76
N GLY A 56 -2.98 -7.85 -6.34
CA GLY A 56 -2.47 -8.93 -7.19
C GLY A 56 -1.21 -8.58 -7.99
N ILE A 57 -0.71 -7.34 -7.94
CA ILE A 57 0.55 -6.99 -8.62
C ILE A 57 1.68 -7.81 -8.01
N GLN A 58 2.43 -8.52 -8.85
CA GLN A 58 3.59 -9.32 -8.44
C GLN A 58 4.91 -8.60 -8.73
N CYS A 59 5.97 -8.97 -8.00
CA CYS A 59 7.31 -8.41 -8.19
C CYS A 59 8.29 -9.54 -8.56
N GLY A 60 8.54 -9.71 -9.86
CA GLY A 60 9.38 -10.80 -10.37
C GLY A 60 8.75 -12.16 -10.05
N SER A 61 9.52 -13.05 -9.41
CA SER A 61 9.06 -14.38 -9.00
C SER A 61 8.30 -14.42 -7.68
N LYS A 62 8.04 -13.27 -7.05
CA LYS A 62 7.32 -13.20 -5.76
C LYS A 62 5.82 -13.22 -5.99
N ASP A 63 5.09 -13.91 -5.12
CA ASP A 63 3.61 -13.97 -5.13
C ASP A 63 2.91 -12.65 -4.75
N THR A 64 3.67 -11.57 -4.56
CA THR A 64 3.20 -10.25 -4.12
C THR A 64 4.21 -9.17 -4.49
N SER A 65 3.81 -7.91 -4.36
CA SER A 65 4.66 -6.72 -4.51
C SER A 65 4.35 -5.67 -3.44
N CYS A 66 5.18 -4.63 -3.32
CA CYS A 66 4.90 -3.51 -2.41
C CYS A 66 3.55 -2.83 -2.66
N PRO A 67 3.12 -2.53 -3.91
CA PRO A 67 1.78 -2.02 -4.15
C PRO A 67 0.67 -3.03 -3.78
N ASP A 68 0.86 -4.33 -4.03
CA ASP A 68 -0.11 -5.34 -3.59
C ASP A 68 -0.19 -5.41 -2.05
N GLN A 69 0.92 -5.26 -1.34
CA GLN A 69 0.92 -5.20 0.13
C GLN A 69 0.19 -3.95 0.64
N LEU A 70 0.24 -2.81 -0.07
CA LEU A 70 -0.57 -1.64 0.26
C LEU A 70 -2.07 -1.94 0.09
N ALA A 71 -2.47 -2.61 -1.00
CA ALA A 71 -3.86 -3.04 -1.18
C ALA A 71 -4.33 -3.95 -0.05
N ARG A 72 -3.53 -4.98 0.31
CA ARG A 72 -3.83 -5.87 1.45
C ARG A 72 -3.93 -5.09 2.77
N ALA A 73 -3.06 -4.10 2.98
CA ALA A 73 -3.10 -3.28 4.19
C ALA A 73 -4.41 -2.47 4.29
N LEU A 74 -4.92 -1.96 3.17
CA LEU A 74 -6.21 -1.28 3.09
C LEU A 74 -7.40 -2.23 3.26
N GLU A 75 -7.34 -3.45 2.73
CA GLU A 75 -8.33 -4.50 3.01
C GLU A 75 -8.40 -4.78 4.52
N VAL A 76 -7.26 -4.92 5.19
CA VAL A 76 -7.19 -5.10 6.65
C VAL A 76 -7.70 -3.87 7.40
N TYR A 77 -7.44 -2.65 6.90
CA TYR A 77 -8.00 -1.44 7.49
C TYR A 77 -9.54 -1.47 7.48
N LYS A 78 -10.12 -1.84 6.34
CA LYS A 78 -11.58 -1.92 6.13
C LYS A 78 -12.28 -3.01 6.95
N THR A 79 -11.58 -4.05 7.38
CA THR A 79 -12.19 -5.08 8.25
C THR A 79 -12.16 -4.69 9.72
N LYS A 80 -11.38 -3.67 10.09
CA LYS A 80 -11.23 -3.21 11.48
C LYS A 80 -12.01 -1.93 11.80
N ASN A 81 -12.57 -1.24 10.79
CA ASN A 81 -13.30 0.02 10.90
C ASN A 81 -14.50 0.00 9.96
#